data_AF-A0A1F5P8C0-F1
#
_entry.id   AF-A0A1F5P8C0-F1
#
_cell.length_a   1.000
_cell.length_b   1.000
_cell.length_c   1.000
_cell.angle_alpha   90.00
_cell.angle_beta   90.00
_cell.angle_gamma   90.00
#
_symmetry.space_group_name_H-M   'P 1'
#
loop_
_entity.id
_entity.type
_entity.pdbx_description
1 polymer ?
#
loop_
_entity_poly.entity_id
_entity_poly.type
_entity_poly.pdbx_seq_one_letter_code
_entity_poly.pdbx_strand_id
1 'polypeptide(L)'
;MKTLFRFFIYLSNGKTPLIPKKKKSGMMALMFAKKILKIAVKVFAGILVVDLLFVLVMSQISLTRKSEAIIILGAAINTPALYNRTITALELYEQGLADMLVLSGGQGIPGRMTEAENMRQIILENSQKTPNLIIEDQSHSTIENIKNSREKIPEAKSIIIVSDKFHLARAYLIAKRNGFASVNWTGPKSDYYSDKELFYYYFREVAALIIDAPKILMN
;
A
#
# COMPACT_ATOMS: atom_id res chain seq x y z
N MET A 1 24.30 -24.35 -67.74
CA MET A 1 25.64 -23.86 -68.18
C MET A 1 25.88 -22.35 -67.97
N LYS A 2 24.92 -21.45 -68.18
CA LYS A 2 25.15 -19.98 -68.06
C LYS A 2 25.42 -19.44 -66.64
N THR A 3 25.01 -20.16 -65.58
CA THR A 3 25.15 -19.70 -64.19
C THR A 3 26.54 -19.94 -63.60
N LEU A 4 27.17 -21.08 -63.94
CA LEU A 4 28.54 -21.41 -63.51
C LEU A 4 29.59 -20.49 -64.17
N PHE A 5 29.34 -20.07 -65.41
CA PHE A 5 30.24 -19.17 -66.15
C PHE A 5 30.30 -17.76 -65.53
N ARG A 6 29.18 -17.24 -65.02
CA ARG A 6 29.16 -15.95 -64.30
C ARG A 6 29.87 -16.01 -62.94
N PHE A 7 29.84 -17.16 -62.27
CA PHE A 7 30.53 -17.34 -60.99
C PHE A 7 32.06 -17.38 -61.18
N PHE A 8 32.55 -18.01 -62.25
CA PHE A 8 33.98 -18.03 -62.59
C PHE A 8 34.52 -16.65 -63.01
N ILE A 9 33.78 -15.86 -63.80
CA ILE A 9 34.17 -14.47 -64.12
C ILE A 9 34.22 -13.59 -62.86
N TYR A 10 33.38 -13.87 -61.86
CA TYR A 10 33.36 -13.12 -60.61
C TYR A 10 34.59 -13.40 -59.74
N LEU A 11 35.03 -14.66 -59.67
CA LEU A 11 36.25 -15.08 -58.95
C LEU A 11 37.53 -14.66 -59.68
N SER A 12 37.54 -14.72 -61.02
CA SER A 12 38.66 -14.29 -61.87
C SER A 12 38.97 -12.78 -61.76
N ASN A 13 37.98 -11.96 -61.38
CA ASN A 13 38.15 -10.52 -61.15
C ASN A 13 38.52 -10.16 -59.70
N GLY A 14 38.86 -11.14 -58.87
CA GLY A 14 39.33 -10.93 -57.48
C GLY A 14 38.27 -10.39 -56.51
N LYS A 15 36.98 -10.40 -56.86
CA LYS A 15 35.91 -9.89 -56.00
C LYS A 15 35.36 -11.01 -55.12
N THR A 16 35.70 -11.00 -53.82
CA THR A 16 35.05 -11.85 -52.83
C THR A 16 33.57 -11.47 -52.67
N PRO A 17 32.66 -12.42 -52.47
CA PRO A 17 31.25 -12.10 -52.22
C PRO A 17 31.13 -11.31 -50.90
N LEU A 18 30.50 -10.14 -50.97
CA LEU A 18 30.18 -9.32 -49.81
C LEU A 18 29.20 -10.11 -48.92
N ILE A 19 29.72 -10.73 -47.86
CA ILE A 19 28.89 -11.17 -46.74
C ILE A 19 28.22 -9.90 -46.19
N PRO A 20 26.88 -9.80 -46.15
CA PRO A 20 26.24 -8.62 -45.61
C PRO A 20 26.66 -8.47 -44.14
N LYS A 21 27.47 -7.44 -43.84
CA LYS A 21 27.84 -7.10 -42.46
C LYS A 21 26.55 -6.87 -41.69
N LYS A 22 26.23 -7.74 -40.71
CA LYS A 22 25.12 -7.51 -39.76
C LYS A 22 25.25 -6.06 -39.26
N LYS A 23 24.24 -5.24 -39.57
CA LYS A 23 24.27 -3.77 -39.48
C LYS A 23 24.71 -3.32 -38.07
N LYS A 24 25.82 -2.56 -37.96
CA LYS A 24 26.28 -1.87 -36.73
C LYS A 24 25.16 -1.09 -36.01
N SER A 25 24.14 -0.65 -36.74
CA SER A 25 22.93 0.02 -36.22
C SER A 25 22.14 -0.84 -35.22
N GLY A 26 21.98 -2.16 -35.45
CA GLY A 26 21.26 -3.04 -34.51
C GLY A 26 22.02 -3.25 -33.19
N MET A 27 23.35 -3.30 -33.23
CA MET A 27 24.19 -3.39 -32.05
C MET A 27 24.14 -2.09 -31.21
N MET A 28 24.13 -0.93 -31.87
CA MET A 28 23.99 0.37 -31.20
C MET A 28 22.61 0.53 -30.55
N ALA A 29 21.53 0.14 -31.23
CA ALA A 29 20.18 0.13 -30.67
C ALA A 29 20.07 -0.80 -29.44
N LEU A 30 20.68 -1.99 -29.50
CA LEU A 30 20.71 -2.92 -28.36
C LEU A 30 21.49 -2.35 -27.17
N MET A 31 22.64 -1.70 -27.40
CA MET A 31 23.41 -1.04 -26.34
C MET A 31 22.62 0.10 -25.70
N PHE A 32 21.90 0.88 -26.50
CA PHE A 32 21.02 1.94 -26.03
C PHE A 32 19.85 1.40 -25.18
N ALA A 33 19.16 0.37 -25.67
CA ALA A 33 18.08 -0.30 -24.93
C ALA A 33 18.58 -0.87 -23.59
N LYS A 34 19.76 -1.50 -23.56
CA LYS A 34 20.38 -1.98 -22.30
C LYS A 34 20.69 -0.84 -21.33
N LYS A 35 21.11 0.33 -21.83
CA LYS A 35 21.35 1.51 -20.98
C LYS A 35 20.05 2.02 -20.36
N ILE A 36 18.98 2.14 -21.16
CA ILE A 36 17.65 2.51 -20.66
C ILE A 36 17.17 1.53 -19.60
N LEU A 37 17.24 0.22 -19.88
CA LEU A 37 16.82 -0.81 -18.94
C LEU A 37 17.58 -0.71 -17.61
N LYS A 38 18.91 -0.51 -17.66
CA LYS A 38 19.71 -0.31 -16.43
C LYS A 38 19.28 0.92 -15.64
N ILE A 39 18.95 2.03 -16.30
CA ILE A 39 18.45 3.24 -15.64
C ILE A 39 17.08 2.96 -15.00
N ALA A 40 16.16 2.33 -15.74
CA ALA A 40 14.84 1.97 -15.24
C ALA A 40 14.92 1.06 -14.00
N VAL A 41 15.79 0.04 -14.02
CA VAL A 41 16.01 -0.85 -12.87
C VAL A 41 16.53 -0.08 -11.66
N LYS A 42 17.47 0.87 -11.84
CA LYS A 42 17.98 1.69 -10.74
C LYS A 42 16.91 2.62 -10.15
N VAL A 43 16.11 3.24 -11.01
CA VAL A 43 14.99 4.09 -10.58
C VAL A 43 13.98 3.27 -9.78
N PHE A 44 13.59 2.10 -10.30
CA PHE A 44 12.67 1.20 -9.63
C PHE A 44 13.21 0.71 -8.28
N ALA A 45 14.49 0.32 -8.21
CA ALA A 45 15.14 -0.02 -6.94
C ALA A 45 15.16 1.17 -5.96
N GLY A 46 15.38 2.38 -6.45
CA GLY A 46 15.29 3.59 -5.65
C GLY A 46 13.91 3.82 -5.05
N ILE A 47 12.85 3.62 -5.84
CA ILE A 47 11.46 3.71 -5.36
C ILE A 47 11.20 2.70 -4.24
N LEU A 48 11.60 1.43 -4.44
CA LEU A 48 11.44 0.39 -3.42
C LEU A 48 12.16 0.73 -2.11
N VAL A 49 13.35 1.31 -2.18
CA VAL A 49 14.09 1.74 -0.98
C VAL A 49 13.36 2.89 -0.29
N VAL A 50 12.87 3.87 -1.04
CA VAL A 50 12.11 5.00 -0.46
C VAL A 50 10.82 4.51 0.20
N ASP A 51 10.06 3.64 -0.46
CA ASP A 51 8.83 3.07 0.09
C ASP A 51 9.11 2.24 1.35
N LEU A 52 10.15 1.40 1.32
CA LEU A 52 10.57 0.63 2.49
C LEU A 52 10.94 1.54 3.67
N LEU A 53 11.75 2.57 3.43
CA LEU A 53 12.13 3.53 4.47
C LEU A 53 10.90 4.28 5.00
N PHE A 54 9.97 4.66 4.12
CA PHE A 54 8.74 5.33 4.53
C PHE A 54 7.88 4.43 5.43
N VAL A 55 7.69 3.16 5.06
CA VAL A 55 6.96 2.17 5.87
C VAL A 55 7.65 1.96 7.23
N LEU A 56 8.99 1.81 7.25
CA LEU A 56 9.75 1.61 8.49
C LEU A 56 9.68 2.83 9.40
N VAL A 57 9.82 4.05 8.87
CA VAL A 57 9.73 5.28 9.67
C VAL A 57 8.34 5.46 10.25
N MET A 58 7.29 5.30 9.43
CA MET A 58 5.91 5.41 9.88
C MET A 58 5.55 4.35 10.93
N SER A 59 6.15 3.16 10.87
CA SER A 59 5.87 2.08 11.83
C SER A 59 6.49 2.31 13.22
N GLN A 60 7.55 3.13 13.31
CA GLN A 60 8.21 3.45 14.58
C GLN A 60 7.60 4.68 15.27
N ILE A 61 6.85 5.51 14.55
CA ILE A 61 6.31 6.76 15.07
C ILE A 61 4.82 6.62 15.33
N SER A 62 4.40 6.98 16.54
CA SER A 62 3.00 7.24 16.86
C SER A 62 2.81 8.74 17.04
N LEU A 63 1.83 9.29 16.34
CA LEU A 63 1.40 10.68 16.50
C LEU A 63 -0.05 10.66 16.95
N THR A 64 -0.31 11.01 18.21
CA THR A 64 -1.64 10.93 18.84
C THR A 64 -2.05 12.30 19.38
N ARG A 65 -2.31 13.25 18.48
CA ARG A 65 -2.83 14.57 18.83
C ARG A 65 -4.35 14.56 18.84
N LYS A 66 -4.95 15.39 19.70
CA LYS A 66 -6.41 15.58 19.72
C LYS A 66 -6.92 15.86 18.30
N SER A 67 -7.92 15.09 17.90
CA SER A 67 -8.50 15.05 16.56
C SER A 67 -10.03 14.93 16.67
N GLU A 68 -10.75 15.14 15.58
CA GLU A 68 -12.22 15.08 15.58
C GLU A 68 -12.75 13.64 15.58
N ALA A 69 -12.01 12.70 14.99
CA ALA A 69 -12.39 11.28 14.99
C ALA A 69 -11.17 10.34 15.10
N ILE A 70 -11.40 9.14 15.62
CA ILE A 70 -10.46 8.01 15.51
C ILE A 70 -11.06 7.01 14.51
N ILE A 71 -10.31 6.67 13.46
CA ILE A 71 -10.70 5.66 12.47
C ILE A 71 -9.94 4.37 12.77
N ILE A 72 -10.65 3.29 13.04
CA ILE A 72 -10.10 1.95 13.23
C ILE A 72 -10.18 1.20 11.92
N LEU A 73 -9.04 0.81 11.37
CA LEU A 73 -9.00 0.02 10.14
C LEU A 73 -9.18 -1.46 10.43
N GLY A 74 -10.04 -2.09 9.64
CA GLY A 74 -10.37 -3.50 9.69
C GLY A 74 -9.20 -4.47 9.51
N ALA A 75 -9.37 -5.64 10.09
CA ALA A 75 -8.51 -6.80 10.06
C ALA A 75 -9.40 -8.04 10.28
N ALA A 76 -8.87 -9.23 10.03
CA ALA A 76 -9.63 -10.47 10.23
C ALA A 76 -10.28 -10.54 11.62
N ILE A 77 -11.58 -10.83 11.67
CA ILE A 77 -12.34 -10.98 12.92
C ILE A 77 -11.76 -12.09 13.81
N ASN A 78 -11.94 -11.97 15.12
CA ASN A 78 -11.45 -12.94 16.11
C ASN A 78 -9.93 -13.19 16.01
N THR A 79 -9.16 -12.15 15.63
CA THR A 79 -7.69 -12.18 15.64
C THR A 79 -7.13 -11.12 16.59
N PRO A 80 -5.91 -11.32 17.11
CA PRO A 80 -5.24 -10.30 17.90
C PRO A 80 -5.09 -8.96 17.17
N ALA A 81 -4.98 -8.97 15.84
CA ALA A 81 -4.85 -7.73 15.06
C ALA A 81 -6.07 -6.82 15.21
N LEU A 82 -7.28 -7.34 14.96
CA LEU A 82 -8.51 -6.53 15.07
C LEU A 82 -8.75 -6.13 16.52
N TYR A 83 -8.57 -7.06 17.46
CA TYR A 83 -8.76 -6.80 18.89
C TYR A 83 -7.83 -5.70 19.41
N ASN A 84 -6.52 -5.82 19.19
CA ASN A 84 -5.53 -4.88 19.71
C ASN A 84 -5.68 -3.49 19.09
N ARG A 85 -6.03 -3.38 17.80
CA ARG A 85 -6.38 -2.11 17.16
C ARG A 85 -7.60 -1.48 17.82
N THR A 86 -8.63 -2.27 18.09
CA THR A 86 -9.87 -1.80 18.70
C THR A 86 -9.64 -1.29 20.12
N ILE A 87 -8.92 -2.04 20.95
CA ILE A 87 -8.56 -1.63 22.32
C ILE A 87 -7.68 -0.37 22.30
N THR A 88 -6.68 -0.32 21.42
CA THR A 88 -5.83 0.88 21.28
C THR A 88 -6.67 2.12 20.93
N ALA A 89 -7.65 2.00 20.04
CA ALA A 89 -8.52 3.11 19.68
C ALA A 89 -9.46 3.51 20.83
N LEU A 90 -10.00 2.54 21.57
CA LEU A 90 -10.82 2.79 22.75
C LEU A 90 -10.04 3.53 23.83
N GLU A 91 -8.80 3.13 24.11
CA GLU A 91 -7.92 3.82 25.05
C GLU A 91 -7.70 5.30 24.67
N LEU A 92 -7.46 5.58 23.38
CA LEU A 92 -7.31 6.96 22.89
C LEU A 92 -8.61 7.77 23.02
N TYR A 93 -9.76 7.14 22.77
CA TYR A 93 -11.06 7.76 22.96
C TYR A 93 -11.31 8.10 24.43
N GLU A 94 -11.04 7.16 25.35
CA GLU A 94 -11.19 7.37 26.80
C GLU A 94 -10.21 8.42 27.35
N GLN A 95 -9.05 8.60 26.71
CA GLN A 95 -8.13 9.72 26.99
C GLN A 95 -8.62 11.08 26.46
N GLY A 96 -9.75 11.13 25.75
CA GLY A 96 -10.32 12.36 25.20
C GLY A 96 -9.59 12.89 23.96
N LEU A 97 -8.88 12.02 23.23
CA LEU A 97 -8.17 12.40 22.00
C LEU A 97 -9.08 12.53 20.78
N ALA A 98 -10.31 12.01 20.85
CA ALA A 98 -11.39 12.31 19.91
C ALA A 98 -12.74 12.03 20.57
N ASP A 99 -13.80 12.62 20.01
CA ASP A 99 -15.17 12.48 20.53
C ASP A 99 -16.01 11.45 19.75
N MET A 100 -15.40 10.71 18.81
CA MET A 100 -16.03 9.60 18.09
C MET A 100 -15.04 8.56 17.57
N LEU A 101 -15.53 7.32 17.43
CA LEU A 101 -14.85 6.18 16.84
C LEU A 101 -15.55 5.77 15.54
N VAL A 102 -14.82 5.73 14.44
CA VAL A 102 -15.26 5.17 13.16
C VAL A 102 -14.70 3.76 13.03
N LEU A 103 -15.59 2.77 13.05
CA LEU A 103 -15.25 1.35 12.93
C LEU A 103 -15.38 0.98 11.45
N SER A 104 -14.25 0.80 10.75
CA SER A 104 -14.23 0.65 9.29
C SER A 104 -13.70 -0.72 8.87
N GLY A 105 -14.58 -1.53 8.29
CA GLY A 105 -14.26 -2.84 7.74
C GLY A 105 -15.51 -3.69 7.51
N GLY A 106 -15.67 -4.16 6.27
CA GLY A 106 -16.80 -4.96 5.84
C GLY A 106 -16.66 -6.46 6.12
N GLN A 107 -17.29 -7.29 5.30
CA GLN A 107 -17.24 -8.74 5.46
C GLN A 107 -15.97 -9.32 4.85
N GLY A 108 -15.16 -10.01 5.66
CA GLY A 108 -14.08 -10.86 5.15
C GLY A 108 -14.60 -12.16 4.50
N ILE A 109 -15.72 -12.69 5.02
CA ILE A 109 -16.40 -13.89 4.50
C ILE A 109 -17.87 -13.55 4.30
N PRO A 110 -18.44 -13.72 3.09
CA PRO A 110 -19.84 -13.42 2.82
C PRO A 110 -20.79 -14.13 3.78
N GLY A 111 -21.75 -13.38 4.32
CA GLY A 111 -22.76 -13.90 5.25
C GLY A 111 -22.28 -14.08 6.70
N ARG A 112 -21.05 -13.66 7.02
CA ARG A 112 -20.56 -13.56 8.41
C ARG A 112 -20.63 -12.13 8.92
N MET A 113 -20.43 -11.98 10.23
CA MET A 113 -20.26 -10.69 10.90
C MET A 113 -19.15 -9.88 10.22
N THR A 114 -19.38 -8.57 10.08
CA THR A 114 -18.41 -7.63 9.53
C THR A 114 -17.30 -7.35 10.54
N GLU A 115 -16.16 -6.88 10.05
CA GLU A 115 -15.07 -6.44 10.93
C GLU A 115 -15.53 -5.28 11.81
N ALA A 116 -16.29 -4.33 11.28
CA ALA A 116 -16.86 -3.21 12.02
C ALA A 116 -17.80 -3.63 13.16
N GLU A 117 -18.66 -4.63 12.95
CA GLU A 117 -19.53 -5.11 14.03
C GLU A 117 -18.74 -5.88 15.09
N ASN A 118 -17.70 -6.63 14.72
CA ASN A 118 -16.81 -7.26 15.70
C ASN A 118 -16.09 -6.21 16.55
N MET A 119 -15.61 -5.12 15.95
CA MET A 119 -15.04 -3.98 16.68
C MET A 119 -16.05 -3.36 17.63
N ARG A 120 -17.31 -3.19 17.21
CA ARG A 120 -18.40 -2.67 18.05
C ARG A 120 -18.61 -3.55 19.28
N GLN A 121 -18.68 -4.87 19.10
CA GLN A 121 -18.82 -5.81 20.20
C GLN A 121 -17.65 -5.69 21.19
N ILE A 122 -16.42 -5.70 20.70
CA ILE A 122 -15.21 -5.54 21.53
C ILE A 122 -15.28 -4.24 22.34
N ILE A 123 -15.69 -3.13 21.73
CA ILE A 123 -15.81 -1.85 22.42
C ILE A 123 -16.87 -1.90 23.51
N LEU A 124 -18.06 -2.44 23.23
CA LEU A 124 -19.14 -2.52 24.21
C LEU A 124 -18.79 -3.41 25.40
N GLU A 125 -17.99 -4.47 25.18
CA GLU A 125 -17.51 -5.36 26.24
C GLU A 125 -16.42 -4.74 27.12
N ASN A 126 -15.64 -3.78 26.59
CA ASN A 126 -14.46 -3.22 27.26
C ASN A 126 -14.62 -1.76 27.72
N SER A 127 -15.63 -1.03 27.24
CA SER A 127 -15.86 0.38 27.58
C SER A 127 -16.63 0.56 28.89
N GLN A 128 -16.24 1.56 29.68
CA GLN A 128 -16.97 1.92 30.91
C GLN A 128 -18.22 2.78 30.62
N LYS A 129 -18.28 3.41 29.44
CA LYS A 129 -19.36 4.29 28.99
C LYS A 129 -19.60 4.02 27.50
N THR A 130 -20.84 4.15 27.07
CA THR A 130 -21.20 4.02 25.65
C THR A 130 -20.48 5.09 24.82
N PRO A 131 -19.52 4.71 23.96
CA PRO A 131 -18.82 5.68 23.11
C PRO A 131 -19.68 6.07 21.91
N ASN A 132 -19.37 7.21 21.30
CA ASN A 132 -19.98 7.61 20.03
C ASN A 132 -19.37 6.79 18.89
N LEU A 133 -20.14 5.84 18.37
CA LEU A 133 -19.70 4.88 17.35
C LEU A 133 -20.33 5.17 16.00
N ILE A 134 -19.49 5.21 14.97
CA ILE A 134 -19.89 5.25 13.56
C ILE A 134 -19.48 3.93 12.92
N ILE A 135 -20.45 3.22 12.35
CA ILE A 135 -20.23 1.93 11.69
C ILE A 135 -20.06 2.15 10.18
N GLU A 136 -18.96 1.66 9.65
CA GLU A 136 -18.66 1.54 8.23
C GLU A 136 -18.32 0.08 7.92
N ASP A 137 -19.28 -0.64 7.34
CA ASP A 137 -19.25 -2.10 7.20
C ASP A 137 -19.31 -2.57 5.74
N GLN A 138 -18.98 -1.69 4.79
CA GLN A 138 -19.09 -1.97 3.34
C GLN A 138 -17.72 -2.11 2.67
N SER A 139 -16.63 -1.78 3.37
CA SER A 139 -15.29 -1.78 2.81
C SER A 139 -14.64 -3.16 2.72
N HIS A 140 -13.98 -3.43 1.59
CA HIS A 140 -13.18 -4.64 1.36
C HIS A 140 -11.70 -4.33 1.06
N SER A 141 -11.31 -3.06 1.11
CA SER A 141 -9.93 -2.61 0.88
C SER A 141 -9.58 -1.42 1.76
N THR A 142 -8.28 -1.15 1.94
CA THR A 142 -7.81 0.03 2.69
C THR A 142 -8.29 1.34 2.06
N ILE A 143 -8.39 1.38 0.72
CA ILE A 143 -8.89 2.56 -0.01
C ILE A 143 -10.36 2.78 0.32
N GLU A 144 -11.16 1.71 0.27
CA GLU A 144 -12.58 1.77 0.64
C GLU A 144 -12.76 2.14 2.11
N ASN A 145 -12.01 1.53 3.03
CA ASN A 145 -12.09 1.84 4.46
C ASN A 145 -12.02 3.35 4.71
N ILE A 146 -10.99 3.99 4.13
CA ILE A 146 -10.75 5.42 4.34
C ILE A 146 -11.76 6.28 3.58
N LYS A 147 -12.09 5.93 2.33
CA LYS A 147 -13.06 6.66 1.53
C LYS A 147 -14.46 6.63 2.16
N ASN A 148 -14.94 5.43 2.49
CA ASN A 148 -16.25 5.24 3.11
C ASN A 148 -16.29 5.87 4.51
N SER A 149 -15.20 5.78 5.28
CA SER A 149 -15.08 6.52 6.53
C SER A 149 -15.19 8.03 6.31
N ARG A 150 -14.48 8.59 5.32
CA ARG A 150 -14.58 10.02 4.97
C ARG A 150 -16.00 10.45 4.63
N GLU A 151 -16.75 9.62 3.90
CA GLU A 151 -18.16 9.85 3.57
C GLU A 151 -19.07 9.85 4.81
N LYS A 152 -18.75 9.05 5.83
CA LYS A 152 -19.50 9.01 7.11
C LYS A 152 -19.21 10.21 8.03
N ILE A 153 -18.04 10.82 7.90
CA ILE A 153 -17.60 11.99 8.69
C ILE A 153 -17.15 13.15 7.79
N PRO A 154 -18.03 13.71 6.95
CA PRO A 154 -17.67 14.71 5.94
C PRO A 154 -17.17 16.03 6.54
N GLU A 155 -17.56 16.37 7.77
CA GLU A 155 -17.14 17.61 8.44
C GLU A 155 -15.78 17.48 9.14
N ALA A 156 -15.36 16.25 9.48
CA ALA A 156 -14.11 16.03 10.21
C ALA A 156 -12.89 16.31 9.33
N LYS A 157 -12.01 17.20 9.78
CA LYS A 157 -10.76 17.59 9.11
C LYS A 157 -9.54 16.90 9.69
N SER A 158 -9.63 16.46 10.94
CA SER A 158 -8.55 15.85 11.71
C SER A 158 -8.93 14.48 12.21
N ILE A 159 -8.08 13.49 11.95
CA ILE A 159 -8.31 12.11 12.36
C ILE A 159 -7.07 11.48 13.00
N ILE A 160 -7.29 10.46 13.84
CA ILE A 160 -6.27 9.49 14.23
C ILE A 160 -6.60 8.15 13.55
N ILE A 161 -5.68 7.60 12.77
CA ILE A 161 -5.81 6.26 12.20
C ILE A 161 -5.21 5.25 13.17
N VAL A 162 -5.95 4.18 13.45
CA VAL A 162 -5.48 3.03 14.24
C VAL A 162 -5.45 1.78 13.37
N SER A 163 -4.25 1.21 13.20
CA SER A 163 -4.02 -0.04 12.44
C SER A 163 -2.71 -0.70 12.87
N ASP A 164 -2.33 -1.82 12.25
CA ASP A 164 -1.02 -2.43 12.49
C ASP A 164 0.10 -1.51 11.99
N LYS A 165 1.23 -1.49 12.71
CA LYS A 165 2.34 -0.55 12.47
C LYS A 165 2.89 -0.58 11.05
N PHE A 166 3.03 -1.76 10.43
CA PHE A 166 3.48 -1.88 9.04
C PHE A 166 2.50 -1.28 8.02
N HIS A 167 1.22 -1.09 8.40
CA HIS A 167 0.14 -0.64 7.51
C HIS A 167 -0.09 0.88 7.54
N LEU A 168 0.45 1.58 8.56
CA LEU A 168 0.14 2.99 8.82
C LEU A 168 0.63 3.93 7.71
N ALA A 169 1.74 3.62 7.05
CA ALA A 169 2.26 4.38 5.92
C ALA A 169 1.25 4.51 4.77
N ARG A 170 0.69 3.38 4.34
CA ARG A 170 -0.27 3.34 3.24
C ARG A 170 -1.60 3.98 3.64
N ALA A 171 -2.09 3.66 4.83
CA ALA A 171 -3.31 4.27 5.37
C ALA A 171 -3.20 5.81 5.45
N TYR A 172 -2.06 6.32 5.92
CA TYR A 172 -1.80 7.76 6.00
C TYR A 172 -1.89 8.44 4.62
N LEU A 173 -1.24 7.88 3.59
CA LEU A 173 -1.25 8.45 2.25
C LEU A 173 -2.66 8.47 1.65
N ILE A 174 -3.41 7.39 1.81
CA ILE A 174 -4.80 7.29 1.33
C ILE A 174 -5.67 8.32 2.07
N ALA A 175 -5.52 8.48 3.39
CA ALA A 175 -6.28 9.46 4.15
C ALA A 175 -5.98 10.90 3.76
N LYS A 176 -4.70 11.23 3.54
CA LYS A 176 -4.32 12.55 3.03
C LYS A 176 -4.93 12.84 1.66
N ARG A 177 -5.04 11.84 0.79
CA ARG A 177 -5.67 11.99 -0.52
C ARG A 177 -7.19 12.12 -0.45
N ASN A 178 -7.83 11.47 0.52
CA ASN A 178 -9.28 11.61 0.77
C ASN A 178 -9.65 12.93 1.51
N GLY A 179 -8.74 13.90 1.58
CA GLY A 179 -9.05 15.26 2.01
C GLY A 179 -8.99 15.51 3.52
N PHE A 180 -8.47 14.58 4.32
CA PHE A 180 -8.21 14.86 5.73
C PHE A 180 -7.02 15.81 5.88
N ALA A 181 -7.28 17.02 6.39
CA ALA A 181 -6.28 18.06 6.59
C ALA A 181 -5.19 17.63 7.57
N SER A 182 -5.56 17.00 8.69
CA SER A 182 -4.64 16.45 9.67
C SER A 182 -4.84 14.95 9.82
N VAL A 183 -3.78 14.17 9.64
CA VAL A 183 -3.80 12.72 9.80
C VAL A 183 -2.74 12.35 10.81
N ASN A 184 -3.21 11.99 12.00
CA ASN A 184 -2.46 11.39 13.08
C ASN A 184 -2.57 9.87 12.95
N TRP A 185 -1.66 9.11 13.54
CA TRP A 185 -1.70 7.65 13.43
C TRP A 185 -1.01 6.97 14.61
N THR A 186 -1.48 5.77 14.93
CA THR A 186 -0.82 4.88 15.88
C THR A 186 -1.21 3.44 15.61
N GLY A 187 -0.50 2.51 16.24
CA GLY A 187 -0.83 1.09 16.18
C GLY A 187 -0.43 0.36 17.46
N PRO A 188 -1.06 -0.78 17.76
CA PRO A 188 -0.71 -1.59 18.91
C PRO A 188 0.73 -2.13 18.82
N LYS A 189 1.23 -2.68 19.93
CA LYS A 189 2.44 -3.52 19.88
C LYS A 189 2.22 -4.69 18.92
N SER A 190 3.28 -5.10 18.21
CA SER A 190 3.21 -6.15 17.18
C SER A 190 3.78 -7.49 17.66
N ASP A 191 3.75 -7.74 18.97
CA ASP A 191 4.33 -8.90 19.64
C ASP A 191 3.57 -10.22 19.41
N TYR A 192 2.38 -10.14 18.81
CA TYR A 192 1.60 -11.30 18.36
C TYR A 192 1.96 -11.78 16.94
N TYR A 193 2.91 -11.13 16.27
CA TYR A 193 3.45 -11.58 14.99
C TYR A 193 4.84 -12.17 15.15
N SER A 194 5.12 -13.26 14.44
CA SER A 194 6.48 -13.76 14.27
C SER A 194 7.32 -12.84 13.35
N ASP A 195 8.64 -12.92 13.47
CA ASP A 195 9.56 -12.17 12.58
C ASP A 195 9.31 -12.46 11.09
N LYS A 196 8.93 -13.70 10.76
CA LYS A 196 8.59 -14.10 9.38
C LYS A 196 7.32 -13.42 8.88
N GLU A 197 6.29 -13.33 9.73
CA GLU A 197 5.05 -12.63 9.41
C GLU A 197 5.28 -11.14 9.27
N LEU A 198 6.02 -10.53 10.21
CA LEU A 198 6.40 -9.12 10.10
C LEU A 198 7.13 -8.85 8.79
N PHE A 199 8.17 -9.64 8.47
CA PHE A 199 8.89 -9.51 7.20
C PHE A 199 7.95 -9.58 5.99
N TYR A 200 7.04 -10.56 5.97
CA TYR A 200 6.05 -10.71 4.92
C TYR A 200 5.13 -9.47 4.82
N TYR A 201 4.59 -8.98 5.94
CA TYR A 201 3.69 -7.83 5.94
C TYR A 201 4.38 -6.54 5.53
N TYR A 202 5.61 -6.27 6.00
CA TYR A 202 6.38 -5.12 5.54
C TYR A 202 6.63 -5.17 4.03
N PHE A 203 7.03 -6.33 3.50
CA PHE A 203 7.22 -6.51 2.06
C PHE A 203 5.91 -6.31 1.28
N ARG A 204 4.81 -6.90 1.76
CA ARG A 204 3.48 -6.75 1.17
C ARG A 204 3.05 -5.28 1.12
N GLU A 205 3.31 -4.50 2.17
CA GLU A 205 2.92 -3.09 2.22
C GLU A 205 3.73 -2.22 1.24
N VAL A 206 5.04 -2.48 1.08
CA VAL A 206 5.85 -1.84 0.04
C VAL A 206 5.29 -2.15 -1.36
N ALA A 207 4.94 -3.41 -1.63
CA ALA A 207 4.32 -3.78 -2.89
C ALA A 207 2.93 -3.12 -3.09
N ALA A 208 2.12 -3.06 -2.02
CA ALA A 208 0.80 -2.44 -2.05
C ALA A 208 0.87 -0.93 -2.33
N LEU A 209 1.87 -0.21 -1.81
CA LEU A 209 2.09 1.21 -2.13
C LEU A 209 2.28 1.44 -3.63
N ILE A 210 3.04 0.58 -4.31
CA ILE A 210 3.24 0.66 -5.76
C ILE A 210 1.94 0.33 -6.52
N ILE A 211 1.23 -0.72 -6.09
CA ILE A 211 -0.02 -1.17 -6.72
C ILE A 211 -1.14 -0.13 -6.56
N ASP A 212 -1.25 0.48 -5.39
CA ASP A 212 -2.28 1.48 -5.07
C ASP A 212 -1.90 2.88 -5.55
N ALA A 213 -0.65 3.15 -5.93
CA ALA A 213 -0.19 4.47 -6.36
C ALA A 213 -1.09 5.14 -7.42
N PRO A 214 -1.54 4.47 -8.50
CA PRO A 214 -2.46 5.08 -9.46
C PRO A 214 -3.78 5.51 -8.83
N LYS A 215 -4.35 4.66 -7.96
CA LYS A 215 -5.63 4.95 -7.27
C LYS A 215 -5.49 6.09 -6.26
N ILE A 216 -4.34 6.16 -5.58
CA ILE A 216 -3.99 7.22 -4.63
C ILE A 216 -3.77 8.56 -5.35
N LEU A 217 -3.21 8.54 -6.56
CA LEU A 217 -2.90 9.75 -7.34
C LEU A 217 -4.09 10.27 -8.16
N MET A 218 -5.08 9.43 -8.46
CA MET A 218 -6.24 9.77 -9.30
C MET A 218 -7.48 10.23 -8.51
N ASN A 219 -7.51 10.00 -7.19
CA ASN A 219 -8.55 10.50 -6.27
C ASN A 219 -8.10 11.78 -5.58
#